data_AF-Q4DEH9-F1
#
_entry.id   AF-Q4DEH9-F1
#
_cell.length_a   1.000
_cell.length_b   1.000
_cell.length_c   1.000
_cell.angle_alpha   90.00
_cell.angle_beta   90.00
_cell.angle_gamma   90.00
#
_symmetry.space_group_name_H-M   'P 1'
#
loop_
_entity.id
_entity.type
_entity.pdbx_description
1 polymer ?
#
loop_
_entity_poly.entity_id
_entity_poly.type
_entity_poly.pdbx_seq_one_letter_code
_entity_poly.pdbx_strand_id
1 'polypeptide(L)'
;MLCRSWALRCAAKGAGGKPRRIRIESGYEREGKKHYEERGQFFSAFASMSIMSLGCTFLFVPLYRIYCAPTGRGADPKFYTPQAQREREEMDKSYPIAKKLLKVRFLSDVGNTMPIAFVPLQKEVEVLIGEPALAFYSAYNRSNRTLLGVSSYTIAPPEATNYLNKIQCFCFEEQRFKPQELVEMPVFFYIDRDFLNDPLVNWLDEVIVNYTFFNLEKTRDIIFRSNLA
;
A
#
# COMPACT_ATOMS: atom_id res chain seq x y z
N MET A 1 -7.68 -36.70 40.40
CA MET A 1 -7.90 -35.58 41.34
C MET A 1 -9.39 -35.21 41.23
N LEU A 2 -10.25 -35.84 42.06
CA LEU A 2 -10.96 -35.25 43.23
C LEU A 2 -12.02 -34.21 42.78
N CYS A 3 -13.34 -34.32 42.98
CA CYS A 3 -14.17 -34.87 44.05
C CYS A 3 -15.56 -35.21 43.45
N ARG A 4 -16.06 -36.45 43.47
CA ARG A 4 -17.04 -37.01 44.44
C ARG A 4 -17.98 -35.98 45.09
N SER A 5 -19.30 -36.15 44.91
CA SER A 5 -20.16 -36.79 45.94
C SER A 5 -21.66 -36.65 45.59
N TRP A 6 -22.29 -37.78 45.26
CA TRP A 6 -23.72 -38.01 45.41
C TRP A 6 -23.96 -38.52 46.84
N ALA A 7 -24.90 -37.95 47.58
CA ALA A 7 -25.43 -38.55 48.79
C ALA A 7 -26.95 -38.39 48.84
N LEU A 8 -27.60 -39.56 48.81
CA LEU A 8 -29.01 -39.77 49.06
C LEU A 8 -29.46 -39.09 50.36
N ARG A 9 -30.68 -38.54 50.33
CA ARG A 9 -31.39 -38.13 51.52
C ARG A 9 -32.44 -39.17 51.84
N CYS A 10 -32.28 -39.81 53.00
CA CYS A 10 -33.23 -40.72 53.61
C CYS A 10 -34.24 -39.95 54.48
N ALA A 11 -35.43 -40.55 54.53
CA ALA A 11 -36.26 -40.80 55.71
C ALA A 11 -37.18 -39.71 56.31
N ALA A 12 -38.37 -40.25 56.59
CA ALA A 12 -39.26 -40.01 57.72
C ALA A 12 -40.27 -38.86 57.63
N LYS A 13 -41.50 -39.26 57.30
CA LYS A 13 -42.75 -38.56 57.61
C LYS A 13 -42.94 -38.45 59.13
N GLY A 14 -43.57 -37.34 59.53
CA GLY A 14 -43.59 -36.85 60.91
C GLY A 14 -44.74 -37.34 61.78
N ALA A 15 -44.64 -36.96 63.06
CA ALA A 15 -45.71 -36.43 63.93
C ALA A 15 -45.08 -36.23 65.32
N GLY A 16 -45.05 -35.00 65.84
CA GLY A 16 -44.54 -34.74 67.19
C GLY A 16 -44.27 -33.26 67.40
N GLY A 17 -45.22 -32.56 68.03
CA GLY A 17 -45.21 -31.11 68.19
C GLY A 17 -44.14 -30.58 69.15
N LYS A 18 -43.72 -29.33 68.91
CA LYS A 18 -43.36 -28.30 69.92
C LYS A 18 -43.14 -26.94 69.23
N PRO A 19 -43.22 -25.83 69.97
CA PRO A 19 -43.90 -24.61 69.52
C PRO A 19 -43.06 -23.67 68.66
N ARG A 20 -43.76 -22.77 67.96
CA ARG A 20 -43.27 -21.74 67.05
C ARG A 20 -42.24 -20.80 67.71
N ARG A 21 -41.01 -20.76 67.19
CA ARG A 21 -40.12 -19.58 67.25
C ARG A 21 -40.27 -18.79 65.95
N ILE A 22 -40.71 -17.55 66.06
CA ILE A 22 -40.70 -16.59 64.96
C ILE A 22 -39.24 -16.19 64.73
N ARG A 23 -38.65 -16.61 63.61
CA ARG A 23 -37.33 -16.14 63.14
C ARG A 23 -37.58 -15.04 62.13
N ILE A 24 -37.41 -13.79 62.58
CA ILE A 24 -37.26 -12.63 61.69
C ILE A 24 -35.77 -12.57 61.37
N GLU A 25 -35.34 -13.19 60.27
CA GLU A 25 -33.98 -13.02 59.74
C GLU A 25 -34.03 -12.48 58.31
N SER A 26 -33.55 -11.25 58.20
CA SER A 26 -32.86 -10.60 57.08
C SER A 26 -33.38 -10.85 55.66
N GLY A 27 -34.42 -10.11 55.25
CA GLY A 27 -34.65 -9.81 53.83
C GLY A 27 -33.54 -8.96 53.22
N TYR A 28 -32.90 -8.10 54.01
CA TYR A 28 -31.94 -7.10 53.52
C TYR A 28 -30.61 -7.71 53.02
N GLU A 29 -30.13 -8.81 53.61
CA GLU A 29 -28.88 -9.43 53.17
C GLU A 29 -29.01 -10.17 51.82
N ARG A 30 -30.22 -10.64 51.47
CA ARG A 30 -30.44 -11.33 50.19
C ARG A 30 -30.44 -10.38 48.99
N GLU A 31 -30.88 -9.13 49.16
CA GLU A 31 -30.83 -8.14 48.08
C GLU A 31 -29.40 -7.66 47.82
N GLY A 32 -28.61 -7.46 48.88
CA GLY A 32 -27.19 -7.09 48.74
C GLY A 32 -26.36 -8.12 47.96
N LYS A 33 -26.55 -9.42 48.22
CA LYS A 33 -25.80 -10.48 47.51
C LYS A 33 -26.12 -10.55 46.02
N LYS A 34 -27.38 -10.32 45.62
CA LYS A 34 -27.76 -10.31 44.19
C LYS A 34 -27.07 -9.18 43.42
N HIS A 35 -26.98 -7.98 44.00
CA HIS A 35 -26.29 -6.87 43.34
C HIS A 35 -24.77 -7.05 43.22
N TYR A 36 -24.13 -7.80 44.13
CA TYR A 36 -22.71 -8.15 43.98
C TYR A 36 -22.47 -9.20 42.90
N GLU A 37 -23.34 -10.21 42.77
CA GLU A 37 -23.24 -11.22 41.72
C GLU A 37 -23.47 -10.63 40.32
N GLU A 38 -24.45 -9.74 40.15
CA GLU A 38 -24.70 -9.06 38.87
C GLU A 38 -23.51 -8.18 38.44
N ARG A 39 -22.95 -7.39 39.36
CA ARG A 39 -21.75 -6.58 39.06
C ARG A 39 -20.54 -7.46 38.71
N GLY A 40 -20.34 -8.56 39.43
CA GLY A 40 -19.26 -9.52 39.15
C GLY A 40 -19.37 -10.15 37.76
N GLN A 41 -20.59 -10.49 37.34
CA GLN A 41 -20.86 -11.01 36.00
C GLN A 41 -20.50 -9.99 34.91
N PHE A 42 -20.92 -8.72 35.06
CA PHE A 42 -20.55 -7.68 34.10
C PHE A 42 -19.02 -7.49 33.98
N PHE A 43 -18.31 -7.37 35.10
CA PHE A 43 -16.84 -7.23 35.08
C PHE A 43 -16.14 -8.43 34.42
N SER A 44 -16.59 -9.65 34.71
CA SER A 44 -16.02 -10.86 34.08
C SER A 44 -16.29 -10.92 32.56
N ALA A 45 -17.48 -10.50 32.12
CA ALA A 45 -17.84 -10.47 30.70
C ALA A 45 -16.99 -9.45 29.92
N PHE A 46 -16.86 -8.21 30.42
CA PHE A 46 -16.01 -7.21 29.77
C PHE A 46 -14.54 -7.65 29.71
N ALA A 47 -14.00 -8.22 30.80
CA ALA A 47 -12.64 -8.74 30.81
C ALA A 47 -12.43 -9.85 29.75
N SER A 48 -13.38 -10.79 29.62
CA SER A 48 -13.30 -11.84 28.60
C SER A 48 -13.35 -11.29 27.17
N MET A 49 -14.21 -10.30 26.89
CA MET A 49 -14.31 -9.65 25.58
C MET A 49 -13.04 -8.88 25.24
N SER A 50 -12.44 -8.17 26.19
CA SER A 50 -11.17 -7.46 26.00
C SER A 50 -10.02 -8.43 25.69
N ILE A 51 -9.93 -9.55 26.41
CA ILE A 51 -8.91 -10.58 26.16
C ILE A 51 -9.11 -11.22 24.77
N MET A 52 -10.35 -11.54 24.40
CA MET A 52 -10.67 -12.06 23.06
C MET A 52 -10.32 -11.06 21.96
N SER A 53 -10.67 -9.79 22.13
CA SER A 53 -10.37 -8.74 21.16
C SER A 53 -8.86 -8.56 20.97
N LEU A 54 -8.09 -8.53 22.06
CA LEU A 54 -6.62 -8.47 21.99
C LEU A 54 -6.05 -9.70 21.27
N GLY A 55 -6.54 -10.90 21.60
CA GLY A 55 -6.14 -12.14 20.91
C GLY A 55 -6.40 -12.09 19.41
N CYS A 56 -7.58 -11.60 18.99
CA CYS A 56 -7.91 -11.42 17.58
C CYS A 56 -6.99 -10.40 16.89
N THR A 57 -6.66 -9.27 17.53
CA THR A 57 -5.75 -8.27 16.95
C THR A 57 -4.34 -8.84 16.72
N PHE A 58 -3.80 -9.59 17.69
CA PHE A 58 -2.48 -10.22 17.55
C PHE A 58 -2.48 -11.39 16.55
N LEU A 59 -3.60 -12.08 16.35
CA LEU A 59 -3.74 -13.18 15.38
C LEU A 59 -3.93 -12.67 13.95
N PHE A 60 -4.52 -11.48 13.75
CA PHE A 60 -4.77 -10.94 12.42
C PHE A 60 -3.48 -10.67 11.64
N VAL A 61 -2.41 -10.27 12.33
CA VAL A 61 -1.10 -10.03 11.70
C VAL A 61 -0.55 -11.29 11.03
N PRO A 62 -0.31 -12.43 11.71
CA PRO A 62 0.18 -13.65 11.05
C PRO A 62 -0.82 -14.23 10.04
N LEU A 63 -2.13 -14.09 10.25
CA LEU A 63 -3.13 -14.53 9.27
C LEU A 63 -3.03 -13.75 7.95
N TYR A 64 -2.83 -12.43 8.03
CA TYR A 64 -2.59 -11.58 6.87
C TYR A 64 -1.30 -11.99 6.14
N ARG A 65 -0.21 -12.28 6.88
CA ARG A 65 1.04 -12.81 6.30
C ARG A 65 0.80 -14.07 5.48
N ILE A 66 0.04 -15.04 6.02
CA ILE A 66 -0.25 -16.32 5.34
C ILE A 66 -1.09 -16.11 4.07
N TYR A 67 -2.09 -15.23 4.14
CA TYR A 67 -2.94 -14.93 2.98
C TYR A 67 -2.19 -14.16 1.88
N CYS A 68 -1.30 -13.25 2.26
CA CYS A 68 -0.55 -12.41 1.31
C CYS A 68 0.76 -13.02 0.80
N ALA A 69 1.36 -13.99 1.51
CA ALA A 69 2.58 -14.69 1.09
C ALA A 69 2.50 -15.32 -0.31
N PRO A 70 1.42 -16.04 -0.72
CA PRO A 70 1.36 -16.66 -2.04
C PRO A 70 1.11 -15.66 -3.18
N THR A 71 0.59 -14.47 -2.88
CA THR A 71 0.30 -13.46 -3.91
C THR A 71 1.42 -12.44 -4.10
N GLY A 72 2.46 -12.46 -3.25
CA GLY A 72 3.59 -11.53 -3.33
C GLY A 72 3.24 -10.06 -3.04
N ARG A 73 1.99 -9.75 -2.64
CA ARG A 73 1.50 -8.37 -2.43
C ARG A 73 1.52 -7.92 -0.97
N GLY A 74 2.06 -8.72 -0.05
CA GLY A 74 2.19 -8.38 1.36
C GLY A 74 3.61 -7.94 1.72
N ALA A 75 3.74 -6.87 2.52
CA ALA A 75 5.01 -6.32 2.99
C ALA A 75 5.73 -7.22 4.03
N ASP A 76 5.94 -8.49 3.71
CA ASP A 76 6.70 -9.43 4.54
C ASP A 76 8.17 -9.02 4.52
N PRO A 77 8.75 -8.62 5.66
CA PRO A 77 10.15 -8.23 5.71
C PRO A 77 11.08 -9.38 5.30
N LYS A 78 10.59 -10.63 5.27
CA LYS A 78 11.32 -11.76 4.72
C LYS A 78 11.71 -11.54 3.25
N PHE A 79 10.85 -10.95 2.42
CA PHE A 79 11.18 -10.64 1.02
C PHE A 79 12.07 -9.40 0.85
N TYR A 80 12.18 -8.56 1.89
CA TYR A 80 13.01 -7.35 1.94
C TYR A 80 14.21 -7.49 2.91
N THR A 81 14.60 -8.73 3.25
CA THR A 81 15.85 -8.97 3.94
C THR A 81 17.01 -8.99 2.94
N PRO A 82 18.23 -8.58 3.33
CA PRO A 82 19.41 -8.71 2.48
C PRO A 82 19.69 -10.16 2.05
N GLN A 83 19.12 -11.17 2.74
CA GLN A 83 19.21 -12.58 2.36
C GLN A 83 18.27 -12.91 1.18
N ALA A 84 17.00 -12.49 1.23
CA ALA A 84 16.07 -12.71 0.12
C ALA A 84 16.45 -11.90 -1.14
N GLN A 85 17.08 -10.73 -0.97
CA GLN A 85 17.68 -10.01 -2.10
C GLN A 85 18.79 -10.83 -2.76
N ARG A 86 19.68 -11.47 -1.96
CA ARG A 86 20.73 -12.34 -2.51
C ARG A 86 20.16 -13.59 -3.17
N GLU A 87 19.13 -14.22 -2.59
CA GLU A 87 18.45 -15.36 -3.21
C GLU A 87 17.76 -14.97 -4.52
N ARG A 88 17.16 -13.77 -4.60
CA ARG A 88 16.66 -13.21 -5.86
C ARG A 88 17.80 -12.98 -6.84
N GLU A 89 18.88 -12.32 -6.45
CA GLU A 89 20.06 -12.08 -7.29
C GLU A 89 20.74 -13.37 -7.78
N GLU A 90 20.72 -14.44 -6.97
CA GLU A 90 21.23 -15.77 -7.33
C GLU A 90 20.28 -16.51 -8.27
N MET A 91 18.97 -16.48 -8.02
CA MET A 91 17.99 -16.99 -8.99
C MET A 91 18.06 -16.24 -10.32
N ASP A 92 18.23 -14.93 -10.27
CA ASP A 92 18.26 -14.04 -11.44
C ASP A 92 19.52 -14.25 -12.29
N LYS A 93 20.57 -14.86 -11.72
CA LYS A 93 21.75 -15.35 -12.45
C LYS A 93 21.57 -16.74 -13.07
N SER A 94 20.64 -17.55 -12.56
CA SER A 94 20.46 -18.95 -12.97
C SER A 94 19.34 -19.19 -13.98
N TYR A 95 18.43 -18.23 -14.18
CA TYR A 95 17.44 -18.34 -15.25
C TYR A 95 18.06 -17.92 -16.59
N PRO A 96 17.93 -18.71 -17.68
CA PRO A 96 18.17 -18.20 -19.02
C PRO A 96 17.13 -17.10 -19.25
N ILE A 97 17.54 -15.84 -19.06
CA ILE A 97 16.66 -14.68 -19.15
C ILE A 97 15.94 -14.78 -20.49
N ALA A 98 14.61 -14.98 -20.45
CA ALA A 98 13.80 -14.86 -21.65
C ALA A 98 13.94 -13.41 -22.11
N LYS A 99 14.83 -13.19 -23.09
CA LYS A 99 15.09 -11.87 -23.66
C LYS A 99 13.89 -11.48 -24.51
N LYS A 100 12.83 -11.01 -23.85
CA LYS A 100 11.72 -10.35 -24.52
C LYS A 100 12.15 -8.92 -24.82
N LEU A 101 12.18 -8.58 -26.10
CA LEU A 101 12.29 -7.19 -26.53
C LEU A 101 10.92 -6.54 -26.31
N LEU A 102 10.91 -5.44 -25.55
CA LEU A 102 9.73 -4.61 -25.38
C LEU A 102 9.92 -3.33 -26.19
N LYS A 103 8.92 -2.96 -26.98
CA LYS A 103 8.91 -1.72 -27.72
C LYS A 103 8.39 -0.59 -26.84
N VAL A 104 9.21 0.39 -26.53
CA VAL A 104 8.80 1.57 -25.77
C VAL A 104 8.60 2.73 -26.72
N ARG A 105 7.36 3.22 -26.79
CA ARG A 105 6.98 4.36 -27.63
C ARG A 105 6.87 5.63 -26.80
N PHE A 106 7.58 6.66 -27.22
CA PHE A 106 7.66 7.93 -26.54
C PHE A 106 6.74 8.95 -27.20
N LEU A 107 5.83 9.50 -26.40
CA LEU A 107 4.98 10.61 -26.77
C LEU A 107 5.34 11.87 -25.96
N SER A 108 4.98 13.03 -26.52
CA SER A 108 5.21 14.34 -25.92
C SER A 108 3.99 15.21 -26.11
N ASP A 109 3.47 15.76 -25.01
CA ASP A 109 2.40 16.73 -24.99
C ASP A 109 2.83 17.99 -24.24
N VAL A 110 2.20 19.13 -24.56
CA VAL A 110 2.44 20.40 -23.89
C VAL A 110 1.11 20.91 -23.32
N GLY A 111 1.02 20.97 -22.00
CA GLY A 111 -0.10 21.54 -21.27
C GLY A 111 -0.05 23.06 -21.14
N ASN A 112 -1.19 23.67 -20.81
CA ASN A 112 -1.33 25.09 -20.44
C ASN A 112 -0.85 26.11 -21.50
N THR A 113 -0.83 25.73 -22.79
CA THR A 113 -0.41 26.56 -23.92
C THR A 113 0.96 27.22 -23.72
N MET A 114 1.91 26.46 -23.18
CA MET A 114 3.30 26.92 -23.02
C MET A 114 3.97 27.06 -24.40
N PRO A 115 4.67 28.17 -24.68
CA PRO A 115 5.38 28.37 -25.95
C PRO A 115 6.72 27.60 -25.98
N ILE A 116 6.67 26.31 -25.68
CA ILE A 116 7.81 25.39 -25.71
C ILE A 116 7.55 24.33 -26.79
N ALA A 117 8.57 24.03 -27.59
CA ALA A 117 8.53 22.87 -28.47
C ALA A 117 9.16 21.70 -27.72
N PHE A 118 8.33 20.74 -27.32
CA PHE A 118 8.76 19.55 -26.60
C PHE A 118 8.54 18.33 -27.49
N VAL A 119 9.61 17.62 -27.82
CA VAL A 119 9.57 16.47 -28.73
C VAL A 119 10.54 15.38 -28.26
N PRO A 120 10.20 14.09 -28.41
CA PRO A 120 11.16 13.02 -28.23
C PRO A 120 12.14 12.99 -29.40
N LEU A 121 13.43 12.80 -29.13
CA LEU A 121 14.45 12.58 -30.17
C LEU A 121 14.29 11.17 -30.76
N GLN A 122 13.93 10.19 -29.93
CA GLN A 122 13.61 8.83 -30.35
C GLN A 122 12.12 8.56 -30.10
N LYS A 123 11.34 8.33 -31.17
CA LYS A 123 9.91 8.01 -31.03
C LYS A 123 9.68 6.61 -30.46
N GLU A 124 10.57 5.69 -30.76
CA GLU A 124 10.45 4.27 -30.39
C GLU A 124 11.85 3.74 -30.07
N VAL A 125 11.97 2.96 -29.00
CA VAL A 125 13.20 2.27 -28.60
C VAL A 125 12.85 0.84 -28.21
N GLU A 126 13.56 -0.12 -28.76
CA GLU A 126 13.47 -1.52 -28.33
C GLU A 126 14.41 -1.73 -27.15
N VAL A 127 13.85 -2.21 -26.04
CA VAL A 127 14.59 -2.40 -24.78
C VAL A 127 14.46 -3.84 -24.32
N LEU A 128 15.52 -4.37 -23.74
CA LEU A 128 15.49 -5.68 -23.09
C LEU A 128 14.93 -5.50 -21.68
N ILE A 129 13.97 -6.34 -21.32
CA ILE A 129 13.41 -6.34 -19.96
C ILE A 129 14.53 -6.63 -18.95
N GLY A 130 14.62 -5.82 -17.91
CA GLY A 130 15.66 -5.87 -16.89
C GLY A 130 16.96 -5.14 -17.24
N GLU A 131 17.10 -4.61 -18.45
CA GLU A 131 18.26 -3.80 -18.85
C GLU A 131 17.92 -2.30 -18.82
N PRO A 132 18.84 -1.45 -18.35
CA PRO A 132 18.62 -0.01 -18.35
C PRO A 132 18.73 0.57 -19.77
N ALA A 133 17.82 1.49 -20.09
CA ALA A 133 17.75 2.17 -21.36
C ALA A 133 17.71 3.69 -21.19
N LEU A 134 18.20 4.39 -22.21
CA LEU A 134 18.24 5.85 -22.29
C LEU A 134 17.36 6.32 -23.45
N ALA A 135 16.50 7.30 -23.19
CA ALA A 135 15.76 8.03 -24.20
C ALA A 135 15.98 9.54 -24.01
N PHE A 136 15.92 10.32 -25.08
CA PHE A 136 16.17 11.75 -24.99
C PHE A 136 14.96 12.53 -25.48
N TYR A 137 14.65 13.61 -24.77
CA TYR A 137 13.71 14.62 -25.19
C TYR A 137 14.41 15.94 -25.47
N SER A 138 13.90 16.69 -26.42
CA SER A 138 14.35 18.04 -26.74
C SER A 138 13.25 19.03 -26.38
N ALA A 139 13.62 20.07 -25.63
CA ALA A 139 12.75 21.17 -25.25
C ALA A 139 13.34 22.50 -25.72
N TYR A 140 12.63 23.20 -26.59
CA TYR A 140 13.03 24.50 -27.12
C TYR A 140 12.07 25.61 -26.70
N ASN A 141 12.58 26.63 -26.04
CA ASN A 141 11.80 27.81 -25.68
C ASN A 141 11.60 28.72 -26.90
N ARG A 142 10.37 28.79 -27.44
CA ARG A 142 10.02 29.66 -28.58
C ARG A 142 9.77 31.11 -28.18
N SER A 143 9.79 31.43 -26.89
CA SER A 143 9.48 32.77 -26.39
C SER A 143 10.72 33.57 -26.04
N ASN A 144 10.56 34.89 -25.95
CA ASN A 144 11.60 35.82 -25.53
C ASN A 144 11.67 36.00 -24.00
N ARG A 145 10.97 35.15 -23.23
CA ARG A 145 10.97 35.19 -21.75
C ARG A 145 11.51 33.88 -21.20
N THR A 146 12.00 33.94 -19.97
CA THR A 146 12.35 32.72 -19.23
C THR A 146 11.07 31.96 -18.92
N LEU A 147 11.04 30.67 -19.20
CA LEU A 147 9.92 29.81 -18.87
C LEU A 147 10.30 28.88 -17.72
N LEU A 148 9.36 28.65 -16.80
CA LEU A 148 9.45 27.65 -15.76
C LEU A 148 8.38 26.59 -16.01
N GLY A 149 8.77 25.33 -15.99
CA GLY A 149 7.81 24.26 -16.09
C GLY A 149 8.25 22.98 -15.41
N VAL A 150 7.29 22.10 -15.28
CA VAL A 150 7.44 20.77 -14.69
C VAL A 150 6.85 19.76 -15.66
N SER A 151 7.47 18.59 -15.74
CA SER A 151 6.95 17.48 -16.53
C SER A 151 6.30 16.44 -15.64
N SER A 152 5.19 15.88 -16.14
CA SER A 152 4.58 14.66 -15.61
C SER A 152 4.52 13.62 -16.72
N TYR A 153 4.33 12.36 -16.35
CA TYR A 153 4.25 11.27 -17.31
C TYR A 153 3.10 10.33 -16.99
N THR A 154 2.61 9.67 -18.03
CA THR A 154 1.65 8.58 -17.92
C THR A 154 2.11 7.42 -18.79
N ILE A 155 1.70 6.21 -18.41
CA ILE A 155 2.05 4.97 -19.11
C ILE A 155 0.76 4.34 -19.59
N ALA A 156 0.76 3.84 -20.83
CA ALA A 156 -0.33 3.07 -21.39
C ALA A 156 0.20 1.73 -21.93
N PRO A 157 -0.45 0.60 -21.59
CA PRO A 157 -1.62 0.49 -20.73
C PRO A 157 -1.26 0.67 -19.24
N PRO A 158 -2.22 1.09 -18.38
CA PRO A 158 -1.94 1.47 -16.99
C PRO A 158 -1.38 0.31 -16.15
N GLU A 159 -1.67 -0.95 -16.51
CA GLU A 159 -1.16 -2.15 -15.87
C GLU A 159 0.37 -2.24 -15.95
N ALA A 160 0.98 -1.71 -17.02
CA ALA A 160 2.43 -1.70 -17.21
C ALA A 160 3.15 -0.67 -16.31
N THR A 161 2.42 0.28 -15.71
CA THR A 161 2.98 1.40 -14.92
C THR A 161 3.87 0.91 -13.78
N ASN A 162 3.48 -0.17 -13.11
CA ASN A 162 4.18 -0.68 -11.93
C ASN A 162 5.52 -1.34 -12.24
N TYR A 163 5.77 -1.67 -13.52
CA TYR A 163 7.00 -2.34 -13.94
C TYR A 163 8.02 -1.36 -14.53
N LEU A 164 7.61 -0.13 -14.87
CA LEU A 164 8.53 0.86 -15.39
C LEU A 164 9.18 1.64 -14.24
N ASN A 165 10.44 1.32 -13.98
CA ASN A 165 11.22 1.96 -12.94
C ASN A 165 12.07 3.08 -13.53
N LYS A 166 11.84 4.29 -13.05
CA LYS A 166 12.61 5.48 -13.43
C LYS A 166 13.81 5.61 -12.50
N ILE A 167 15.01 5.51 -13.07
CA ILE A 167 16.24 5.70 -12.31
C ILE A 167 16.51 7.20 -12.18
N GLN A 168 16.35 7.95 -13.28
CA GLN A 168 16.50 9.40 -13.30
C GLN A 168 15.52 10.01 -14.30
N CYS A 169 14.68 10.92 -13.83
CA CYS A 169 13.72 11.63 -14.68
C CYS A 169 13.70 13.12 -14.34
N PHE A 170 13.63 13.98 -15.36
CA PHE A 170 13.25 15.40 -15.24
C PHE A 170 11.80 15.61 -14.76
N CYS A 171 11.05 14.51 -14.64
CA CYS A 171 9.75 14.47 -14.00
C CYS A 171 9.89 15.05 -12.60
N PHE A 172 9.07 16.05 -12.27
CA PHE A 172 8.99 16.68 -10.94
C PHE A 172 10.08 17.68 -10.56
N GLU A 173 11.13 17.87 -11.36
CA GLU A 173 12.07 18.97 -11.15
C GLU A 173 11.64 20.21 -11.93
N GLU A 174 11.76 21.38 -11.30
CA GLU A 174 11.51 22.65 -11.97
C GLU A 174 12.61 22.92 -13.01
N GLN A 175 12.24 22.90 -14.28
CA GLN A 175 13.15 23.23 -15.38
C GLN A 175 12.98 24.69 -15.77
N ARG A 176 14.10 25.42 -15.80
CA ARG A 176 14.17 26.82 -16.21
C ARG A 176 14.79 26.91 -17.59
N PHE A 177 14.00 27.34 -18.57
CA PHE A 177 14.47 27.56 -19.95
C PHE A 177 14.66 29.05 -20.20
N LYS A 178 15.87 29.46 -20.55
CA LYS A 178 16.15 30.83 -20.99
C LYS A 178 15.46 31.11 -22.34
N PRO A 179 15.29 32.39 -22.71
CA PRO A 179 14.80 32.75 -24.03
C PRO A 179 15.60 32.05 -25.13
N GLN A 180 14.92 31.43 -26.10
CA GLN A 180 15.54 30.77 -27.25
C GLN A 180 16.55 29.65 -26.91
N GLU A 181 16.48 29.10 -25.71
CA GLU A 181 17.34 28.00 -25.29
C GLU A 181 16.76 26.66 -25.73
N LEU A 182 17.63 25.81 -26.28
CA LEU A 182 17.38 24.40 -26.55
C LEU A 182 18.04 23.58 -25.45
N VAL A 183 17.26 22.72 -24.79
CA VAL A 183 17.76 21.83 -23.74
C VAL A 183 17.42 20.40 -24.10
N GLU A 184 18.42 19.53 -23.99
CA GLU A 184 18.28 18.08 -24.15
C GLU A 184 18.16 17.41 -22.78
N MET A 185 17.18 16.54 -22.66
CA MET A 185 16.75 15.93 -21.40
C MET A 185 16.81 14.39 -21.52
N PRO A 186 17.88 13.73 -21.02
CA PRO A 186 17.96 12.26 -20.86
C PRO A 186 16.99 11.65 -19.82
N VAL A 187 16.12 10.75 -20.26
CA VAL A 187 15.31 9.88 -19.39
C VAL A 187 16.02 8.54 -19.24
N PHE A 188 16.35 8.16 -18.02
CA PHE A 188 16.96 6.87 -17.70
C PHE A 188 15.96 5.96 -16.98
N PHE A 189 15.64 4.82 -17.59
CA PHE A 189 14.60 3.91 -17.12
C PHE A 189 14.97 2.45 -17.39
N TYR A 190 14.30 1.53 -16.71
CA TYR A 190 14.31 0.11 -17.03
C TYR A 190 12.93 -0.48 -16.75
N ILE A 191 12.65 -1.64 -17.35
CA ILE A 191 11.44 -2.42 -17.05
C ILE A 191 11.83 -3.57 -16.12
N ASP A 192 11.09 -3.75 -15.04
CA ASP A 192 11.27 -4.82 -14.08
C ASP A 192 11.05 -6.20 -14.72
N ARG A 193 11.84 -7.19 -14.32
CA ARG A 193 11.76 -8.57 -14.80
C ARG A 193 10.45 -9.24 -14.39
N ASP A 194 9.82 -8.78 -13.32
CA ASP A 194 8.50 -9.26 -12.89
C ASP A 194 7.41 -9.08 -13.97
N PHE A 195 7.65 -8.21 -14.97
CA PHE A 195 6.80 -8.07 -16.16
C PHE A 195 6.61 -9.38 -16.94
N LEU A 196 7.62 -10.27 -16.95
CA LEU A 196 7.55 -11.56 -17.65
C LEU A 196 6.67 -12.58 -16.92
N ASN A 197 6.56 -12.45 -15.60
CA ASN A 197 5.87 -13.42 -14.74
C ASN A 197 4.37 -13.09 -14.58
N ASP A 198 3.97 -11.85 -14.84
CA ASP A 198 2.58 -11.43 -14.63
C ASP A 198 1.71 -11.68 -15.87
N PRO A 199 0.66 -12.53 -15.78
CA PRO A 199 -0.22 -12.85 -16.89
C PRO A 199 -1.04 -11.65 -17.43
N LEU A 200 -1.15 -10.56 -16.68
CA LEU A 200 -1.87 -9.35 -17.09
C LEU A 200 -1.06 -8.48 -18.05
N VAL A 201 0.28 -8.54 -18.01
CA VAL A 201 1.15 -7.68 -18.82
C VAL A 201 2.13 -8.44 -19.71
N ASN A 202 2.39 -9.73 -19.45
CA ASN A 202 3.36 -10.53 -20.19
C ASN A 202 3.09 -10.61 -21.71
N TRP A 203 1.84 -10.42 -22.14
CA TRP A 203 1.40 -10.42 -23.53
C TRP A 203 1.64 -9.10 -24.25
N LEU A 204 1.96 -8.02 -23.52
CA LEU A 204 2.23 -6.70 -24.10
C LEU A 204 3.62 -6.67 -24.73
N ASP A 205 3.67 -6.32 -26.02
CA ASP A 205 4.92 -6.13 -26.78
C ASP A 205 5.26 -4.64 -26.93
N GLU A 206 4.31 -3.75 -26.70
CA GLU A 206 4.46 -2.29 -26.78
C GLU A 206 3.96 -1.61 -25.51
N VAL A 207 4.73 -0.65 -25.00
CA VAL A 207 4.34 0.25 -23.91
C VAL A 207 4.53 1.68 -24.37
N ILE A 208 3.53 2.51 -24.13
CA ILE A 208 3.55 3.93 -24.49
C ILE A 208 3.86 4.74 -23.24
N VAL A 209 4.88 5.57 -23.31
CA VAL A 209 5.25 6.53 -22.26
C VAL A 209 4.96 7.92 -22.79
N ASN A 210 3.93 8.56 -22.25
CA ASN A 210 3.57 9.92 -22.61
C ASN A 210 4.11 10.90 -21.57
N TYR A 211 4.87 11.89 -22.03
CA TYR A 211 5.33 12.99 -21.19
C TYR A 211 4.56 14.26 -21.51
N THR A 212 3.99 14.89 -20.48
CA THR A 212 3.29 16.17 -20.61
C THR A 212 4.02 17.25 -19.85
N PHE A 213 4.33 18.35 -20.53
CA PHE A 213 5.02 19.50 -19.96
C PHE A 213 4.02 20.58 -19.51
N PHE A 214 4.09 21.03 -18.27
CA PHE A 214 3.20 22.05 -17.70
C PHE A 214 3.96 23.32 -17.32
N ASN A 215 3.34 24.48 -17.55
CA ASN A 215 3.89 25.77 -17.16
C ASN A 215 3.60 26.06 -15.67
N LEU A 216 4.65 26.38 -14.90
CA LEU A 216 4.57 26.74 -13.47
C LEU A 216 4.36 28.23 -13.22
N GLU A 217 4.67 29.11 -14.18
CA GLU A 217 4.57 30.57 -14.05
C GLU A 217 3.12 30.97 -13.74
N LYS A 218 2.14 30.39 -14.45
CA LYS A 218 0.71 30.65 -14.20
C LYS A 218 0.23 30.10 -12.86
N THR A 219 0.84 29.04 -12.33
CA THR A 219 0.38 28.37 -11.11
C THR A 219 0.91 29.07 -9.86
N ARG A 220 2.15 29.57 -9.89
CA ARG A 220 2.69 30.37 -8.77
C ARG A 220 1.87 31.64 -8.53
N ASP A 221 1.46 32.33 -9.58
CA ASP A 221 0.67 33.56 -9.43
C ASP A 221 -0.66 33.32 -8.72
N ILE A 222 -1.28 32.14 -8.90
CA ILE A 222 -2.53 31.77 -8.24
C ILE A 222 -2.30 31.43 -6.76
N ILE A 223 -1.28 30.62 -6.45
CA ILE A 223 -1.00 30.19 -5.07
C ILE A 223 -0.47 31.34 -4.21
N PHE A 224 0.35 32.25 -4.78
CA PHE A 224 0.82 33.43 -4.05
C PHE A 224 -0.30 34.46 -3.86
N ARG A 225 -1.21 34.64 -4.83
CA ARG A 225 -2.38 35.51 -4.64
C ARG A 225 -3.35 34.97 -3.60
N SER A 226 -3.55 33.66 -3.48
CA SER A 226 -4.45 33.08 -2.48
C SER A 226 -3.89 33.09 -1.05
N ASN A 227 -2.57 33.25 -0.87
CA ASN A 227 -1.95 33.37 0.46
C ASN A 227 -1.74 34.82 0.90
N LEU A 228 -1.96 35.80 0.01
CA LEU A 228 -1.87 37.24 0.30
C LEU A 228 -3.25 37.92 0.41
N ALA A 229 -4.34 37.17 0.26
CA ALA A 229 -5.72 37.59 0.49
C ALA A 229 -6.29 36.85 1.71
#